data_AF-F6BBD5-F1
#
_entry.id   AF-F6BBD5-F1
#
_cell.length_a   1.000
_cell.length_b   1.000
_cell.length_c   1.000
_cell.angle_alpha   90.00
_cell.angle_beta   90.00
_cell.angle_gamma   90.00
#
_symmetry.space_group_name_H-M   'P 1'
#
loop_
_entity.id
_entity.type
_entity.pdbx_description
1 polymer ?
#
loop_
_entity_poly.entity_id
_entity_poly.type
_entity_poly.pdbx_seq_one_letter_code
_entity_poly.pdbx_strand_id
1 'polypeptide(L)'
;MVISMEYYVISVIASIIFAFMLKMPIIPKERPIRDSFETSVLFPTPIIALGLTAIDKILFTPDLMSCVLIGLISALFSKFSDKIFG
;
A
#
# COMPACT_ATOMS: atom_id res chain seq x y z
N MET A 1 23.05 -8.13 -6.57
CA MET A 1 21.86 -7.70 -5.81
C MET A 1 20.69 -8.59 -6.23
N VAL A 2 20.44 -9.67 -5.49
CA VAL A 2 19.36 -10.60 -5.80
C VAL A 2 18.03 -9.87 -5.57
N ILE A 3 17.10 -9.98 -6.53
CA ILE A 3 15.74 -9.45 -6.36
C ILE A 3 15.02 -10.42 -5.43
N SER A 4 15.08 -10.11 -4.13
CA SER A 4 14.31 -10.79 -3.10
C SER A 4 12.84 -10.41 -3.23
N MET A 5 12.10 -11.19 -4.03
CA MET A 5 10.66 -11.02 -4.25
C MET A 5 9.86 -11.08 -2.94
N GLU A 6 10.40 -11.72 -1.91
CA GLU A 6 9.81 -11.83 -0.58
C GLU A 6 9.47 -10.47 0.05
N TYR A 7 10.31 -9.45 -0.11
CA TYR A 7 10.08 -8.14 0.50
C TYR A 7 8.84 -7.44 -0.06
N TYR A 8 8.62 -7.55 -1.38
CA TYR A 8 7.42 -7.04 -2.04
C TYR A 8 6.17 -7.78 -1.57
N VAL A 9 6.25 -9.10 -1.43
CA VAL A 9 5.12 -9.90 -0.94
C VAL A 9 4.78 -9.51 0.50
N ILE A 10 5.79 -9.36 1.36
CA ILE A 10 5.60 -8.96 2.76
C ILE A 10 4.98 -7.57 2.86
N SER A 11 5.48 -6.58 2.09
CA SER A 11 4.95 -5.22 2.15
C SER A 11 3.51 -5.14 1.64
N VAL A 12 3.17 -5.89 0.59
CA VAL A 12 1.80 -6.02 0.08
C VAL A 12 0.88 -6.63 1.13
N ILE A 13 1.25 -7.77 1.71
CA ILE A 13 0.44 -8.43 2.75
C ILE A 13 0.25 -7.51 3.96
N ALA A 14 1.33 -6.87 4.43
CA ALA A 14 1.28 -5.92 5.54
C ALA A 14 0.34 -4.75 5.23
N SER A 15 0.42 -4.18 4.02
CA SER A 15 -0.44 -3.07 3.59
C SER A 15 -1.92 -3.44 3.62
N ILE A 16 -2.27 -4.64 3.15
CA ILE A 16 -3.63 -5.15 3.15
C ILE A 16 -4.13 -5.36 4.58
N ILE A 17 -3.31 -5.97 5.45
CA ILE A 17 -3.65 -6.17 6.86
C ILE A 17 -3.92 -4.82 7.54
N PHE A 18 -3.03 -3.83 7.36
CA PHE A 18 -3.23 -2.51 7.95
C PHE A 18 -4.45 -1.78 7.38
N ALA A 19 -4.73 -1.88 6.09
CA ALA A 19 -5.93 -1.30 5.49
C ALA A 19 -7.22 -1.91 6.06
N PHE A 20 -7.23 -3.22 6.29
CA PHE A 20 -8.32 -3.90 7.01
C PHE A 20 -8.43 -3.44 8.48
N MET A 21 -7.31 -3.33 9.20
CA MET A 21 -7.29 -2.80 10.57
C MET A 21 -7.83 -1.36 10.64
N LEU A 22 -7.56 -0.57 9.60
CA LEU A 22 -8.06 0.80 9.45
C LEU A 22 -9.53 0.88 8.99
N LYS A 23 -10.19 -0.26 8.78
CA LYS A 23 -11.60 -0.39 8.35
C LYS A 23 -11.88 0.29 7.00
N MET A 24 -10.91 0.28 6.09
CA MET A 24 -11.12 0.74 4.72
C MET A 24 -12.08 -0.20 3.97
N PRO A 25 -12.91 0.29 3.04
CA PRO A 25 -13.74 -0.57 2.23
C PRO A 25 -12.85 -1.42 1.30
N ILE A 26 -13.29 -2.64 0.99
CA ILE A 26 -12.48 -3.58 0.17
C ILE A 26 -12.26 -3.02 -1.24
N ILE A 27 -13.31 -2.42 -1.78
CA ILE A 27 -13.38 -1.80 -3.10
C ILE A 27 -13.91 -0.36 -2.94
N PRO A 28 -13.66 0.51 -3.93
CA PRO A 28 -14.28 1.83 -4.03
C PRO A 28 -15.80 1.75 -3.84
N LYS A 29 -16.37 2.70 -3.09
CA LYS A 29 -17.80 2.76 -2.79
C LYS A 29 -18.57 3.39 -3.95
N GLU A 30 -17.98 4.33 -4.68
CA GLU A 30 -18.64 4.97 -5.80
C GLU A 30 -18.81 3.99 -6.97
N ARG A 31 -20.00 4.02 -7.60
CA ARG A 31 -20.30 3.28 -8.82
C ARG A 31 -21.00 4.23 -9.81
N PRO A 32 -20.49 4.39 -11.06
CA PRO A 32 -19.27 3.78 -11.61
C PRO A 32 -18.01 4.28 -10.88
N ILE A 33 -16.93 3.48 -10.89
CA ILE A 33 -15.66 3.91 -10.28
C ILE A 33 -15.09 5.01 -11.16
N ARG A 34 -14.97 6.23 -10.62
CA ARG A 34 -14.49 7.40 -11.35
C ARG A 34 -13.09 7.79 -10.91
N ASP A 35 -12.84 7.73 -9.61
CA ASP A 35 -11.56 8.07 -9.03
C ASP A 35 -10.75 6.81 -8.73
N SER A 36 -9.61 6.67 -9.41
CA SER A 36 -8.70 5.56 -9.17
C SER A 36 -8.18 5.59 -7.74
N PHE A 37 -7.95 6.78 -7.19
CA PHE A 37 -7.40 6.96 -5.85
C PHE A 37 -8.46 6.94 -4.74
N GLU A 38 -9.66 6.40 -5.01
CA GLU A 38 -10.66 6.20 -3.97
C GLU A 38 -10.14 5.26 -2.87
N THR A 39 -10.38 5.59 -1.61
CA THR A 39 -9.94 4.85 -0.43
C THR A 39 -10.43 3.42 -0.49
N SER A 40 -9.55 2.46 -0.77
CA SER A 40 -9.88 1.04 -0.68
C SER A 40 -8.70 0.12 -0.38
N VAL A 41 -9.01 -1.08 0.12
CA VAL A 41 -8.01 -2.10 0.47
C VAL A 41 -7.32 -2.66 -0.77
N LEU A 42 -8.06 -2.93 -1.85
CA LEU A 42 -7.49 -3.57 -3.05
C LEU A 42 -6.79 -2.59 -3.98
N PHE A 43 -7.29 -1.36 -4.05
CA PHE A 43 -6.68 -0.30 -4.86
C PHE A 43 -6.95 1.06 -4.21
N PRO A 44 -5.94 1.89 -3.90
CA PRO A 44 -4.57 1.81 -4.39
C PRO A 44 -3.56 1.12 -3.45
N THR A 45 -3.98 0.67 -2.26
CA THR A 45 -3.09 0.25 -1.16
C THR A 45 -1.90 -0.65 -1.55
N PRO A 46 -2.10 -1.81 -2.22
CA PRO A 46 -1.00 -2.72 -2.54
C PRO A 46 -0.02 -2.13 -3.56
N ILE A 47 -0.52 -1.29 -4.48
CA ILE A 47 0.30 -0.67 -5.53
C ILE A 47 1.25 0.35 -4.91
N ILE A 48 0.76 1.11 -3.93
CA ILE A 48 1.59 2.06 -3.18
C ILE A 48 2.68 1.31 -2.41
N ALA A 49 2.34 0.18 -1.78
CA ALA A 49 3.31 -0.66 -1.09
C ALA A 49 4.40 -1.17 -2.06
N LEU A 50 4.03 -1.65 -3.24
CA LEU A 50 4.99 -2.06 -4.27
C LEU A 50 5.92 -0.92 -4.69
N GLY A 51 5.37 0.27 -4.93
CA GLY A 51 6.14 1.46 -5.32
C GLY A 51 7.13 1.88 -4.23
N LEU A 52 6.67 1.96 -2.97
CA LEU A 52 7.52 2.31 -1.84
C LEU A 52 8.59 1.25 -1.55
N THR A 53 8.28 -0.05 -1.67
CA THR A 53 9.29 -1.11 -1.53
C THR A 53 10.33 -1.04 -2.65
N ALA A 54 9.95 -0.66 -3.88
CA ALA A 54 10.93 -0.44 -4.94
C ALA A 54 11.87 0.74 -4.63
N ILE A 55 11.34 1.81 -4.06
CA ILE A 55 12.11 2.98 -3.61
C ILE A 55 13.06 2.59 -2.47
N ASP A 56 12.56 1.90 -1.43
CA ASP A 56 13.35 1.44 -0.28
C ASP A 56 14.55 0.59 -0.72
N LYS A 57 14.35 -0.29 -1.71
CA LYS A 57 15.40 -1.12 -2.27
C LYS A 57 16.51 -0.36 -3.00
N ILE A 58 16.20 0.79 -3.59
CA ILE A 58 17.20 1.62 -4.30
C ILE A 58 18.00 2.47 -3.31
N LEU A 59 17.33 2.98 -2.28
CA LEU A 59 17.91 3.93 -1.33
C LEU A 59 18.55 3.26 -0.11
N PHE A 60 18.04 2.10 0.29
CA PHE A 60 18.38 1.42 1.53
C PHE A 60 18.54 -0.10 1.32
N THR A 61 18.86 -0.81 2.40
CA THR A 61 18.83 -2.28 2.43
C THR A 61 17.50 -2.71 3.05
N PRO A 62 16.55 -3.25 2.27
CA PRO A 62 15.24 -3.61 2.78
C PRO A 62 15.37 -4.76 3.80
N ASP A 63 14.65 -4.63 4.89
CA ASP A 63 14.53 -5.67 5.91
C ASP A 63 13.04 -5.93 6.23
N LEU A 64 12.79 -6.89 7.11
CA LEU A 64 11.42 -7.24 7.49
C LEU A 64 10.68 -6.04 8.10
N MET A 65 11.37 -5.24 8.91
CA MET A 65 10.77 -4.10 9.61
C MET A 65 10.41 -2.98 8.64
N SER A 66 11.29 -2.65 7.69
CA SER A 66 11.04 -1.66 6.64
C SER A 66 9.84 -2.07 5.79
N CYS A 67 9.71 -3.35 5.43
CA CYS A 67 8.56 -3.86 4.66
C CYS A 67 7.23 -3.69 5.40
N VAL A 68 7.20 -3.98 6.71
CA VAL A 68 5.99 -3.80 7.54
C VAL A 68 5.65 -2.32 7.67
N LEU A 69 6.65 -1.45 7.89
CA LEU A 69 6.45 0.00 7.95
C LEU A 69 5.95 0.57 6.63
N ILE A 70 6.49 0.12 5.50
CA ILE A 70 6.00 0.49 4.17
C ILE A 70 4.54 0.07 3.99
N GLY A 71 4.18 -1.13 4.46
CA GLY A 71 2.78 -1.57 4.46
C GLY A 71 1.87 -0.63 5.24
N LEU A 72 2.29 -0.23 6.45
CA LEU A 72 1.55 0.73 7.29
C LEU A 72 1.42 2.09 6.61
N ILE A 73 2.51 2.65 6.10
CA ILE A 73 2.53 3.95 5.40
C ILE A 73 1.62 3.90 4.18
N SER A 74 1.65 2.82 3.41
CA SER A 74 0.81 2.64 2.23
C SER A 74 -0.67 2.63 2.58
N ALA A 75 -1.05 1.89 3.62
CA ALA A 75 -2.43 1.84 4.11
C ALA A 75 -2.90 3.21 4.63
N LEU A 76 -2.05 3.93 5.37
CA LEU A 76 -2.36 5.29 5.83
C LEU A 76 -2.52 6.26 4.67
N PHE A 77 -1.61 6.21 3.69
CA PHE A 77 -1.71 7.05 2.50
C PHE A 77 -3.00 6.76 1.74
N SER A 78 -3.32 5.49 1.50
CA SER A 78 -4.56 5.09 0.82
C SER A 78 -5.81 5.50 1.59
N LYS A 79 -5.78 5.54 2.92
CA LYS A 79 -6.90 6.01 3.75
C LYS A 79 -7.22 7.49 3.56
N PHE A 80 -6.21 8.29 3.24
CA PHE A 80 -6.36 9.74 3.05
C PHE A 80 -6.30 10.15 1.58
N SER A 81 -6.21 9.17 0.69
CA SER A 81 -6.05 9.36 -0.75
C SER A 81 -7.17 10.22 -1.36
N ASP A 82 -8.43 9.97 -0.96
CA ASP A 82 -9.60 10.75 -1.39
C ASP A 82 -9.46 12.24 -1.08
N LYS A 83 -8.85 12.56 0.07
CA LYS A 83 -8.69 13.94 0.52
C LYS A 83 -7.51 14.64 -0.17
N ILE A 84 -6.56 13.87 -0.68
CA ILE A 84 -5.35 14.38 -1.34
C ILE A 84 -5.64 14.62 -2.83
N PHE A 85 -6.43 13.73 -3.46
CA PHE A 85 -6.62 13.70 -4.91
C PHE A 85 -8.05 14.00 -5.38
N GLY A 86 -9.04 13.99 -4.49
CA GLY A 86 -10.42 14.42 -4.77
C GLY A 86 -10.65 15.89 -4.44
#